data_AF-A0A382D5W5-F1
#
_entry.id   AF-A0A382D5W5-F1
#
_cell.length_a   1.000
_cell.length_b   1.000
_cell.length_c   1.000
_cell.angle_alpha   90.00
_cell.angle_beta   90.00
_cell.angle_gamma   90.00
#
_symmetry.space_group_name_H-M   'P 1'
#
loop_
_entity.id
_entity.type
_entity.pdbx_description
1 polymer ?
#
loop_
_entity_poly.entity_id
_entity_poly.type
_entity_poly.pdbx_seq_one_letter_code
_entity_poly.pdbx_strand_id
1 'polypeptide(L)'
;MRKHLSLLSLFPFLLPQGQAADLTLVKAGVPRAIIAIAEDPDEHEQLAVEELQIHLEKMSGAKVDAVTIKVGGAKSFIAETKAAKKTPILIGRITRERLAKQFKKPPTRGAFVLQVADGTVRIHGLEEGSYYGVIELLEQLGCRWFMPGDLGAVIPKLETITIKEQTTKQSPSFASRHFQMPNREWQKRARCGGDVFRGGHGLKAPPYRRNKATGAYEPAENAEYYGLVDGKRIGRQHCVSNPKLISYTVSAVKKMRAAGRGPVIAMGPNDGRGFCECANCRALDGGDFDPFSNELSVTDRYIWFFNQVLAGVEDEYP
;
A
#
# COMPACT_ATOMS: atom_id res chain seq x y z
N MET A 1 81.04 19.84 -5.91
CA MET A 1 80.52 18.50 -6.26
C MET A 1 79.00 18.47 -6.04
N ARG A 2 78.19 18.68 -7.08
CA ARG A 2 76.72 18.58 -7.00
C ARG A 2 76.32 17.15 -7.33
N LYS A 3 75.65 16.46 -6.40
CA LYS A 3 75.01 15.15 -6.64
C LYS A 3 73.61 15.40 -7.19
N HIS A 4 73.32 14.91 -8.39
CA HIS A 4 71.97 14.86 -8.95
C HIS A 4 71.24 13.62 -8.39
N LEU A 5 70.10 13.83 -7.75
CA LEU A 5 69.18 12.78 -7.32
C LEU A 5 68.07 12.68 -8.37
N SER A 6 68.04 11.60 -9.15
CA SER A 6 66.94 11.33 -10.08
C SER A 6 65.74 10.77 -9.31
N LEU A 7 64.64 11.52 -9.27
CA LEU A 7 63.34 10.99 -8.84
C LEU A 7 62.73 10.15 -9.98
N LEU A 8 62.57 8.85 -9.77
CA LEU A 8 61.72 7.99 -10.58
C LEU A 8 60.25 8.20 -10.18
N SER A 9 59.44 8.77 -11.08
CA SER A 9 57.99 8.82 -10.94
C SER A 9 57.38 7.44 -11.22
N LEU A 10 56.86 6.79 -10.18
CA LEU A 10 55.97 5.64 -10.32
C LEU A 10 54.58 6.12 -10.76
N PHE A 11 54.20 5.82 -12.00
CA PHE A 11 52.81 5.91 -12.44
C PHE A 11 52.04 4.69 -11.91
N PRO A 12 50.94 4.87 -11.14
CA PRO A 12 50.10 3.76 -10.76
C PRO A 12 49.35 3.25 -11.99
N PHE A 13 49.59 1.99 -12.36
CA PHE A 13 48.75 1.28 -13.32
C PHE A 13 47.34 1.13 -12.70
N LEU A 14 46.38 1.93 -13.17
CA LEU A 14 44.97 1.64 -12.95
C LEU A 14 44.63 0.37 -13.74
N LEU A 15 44.44 -0.73 -13.03
CA LEU A 15 43.81 -1.92 -13.58
C LEU A 15 42.36 -1.55 -13.98
N PRO A 16 41.90 -1.90 -15.20
CA PRO A 16 40.53 -1.67 -15.60
C PRO A 16 39.62 -2.51 -14.69
N GLN A 17 38.76 -1.84 -13.91
CA GLN A 17 37.62 -2.52 -13.28
C GLN A 17 36.77 -3.12 -14.40
N GLY A 18 36.65 -4.44 -14.42
CA GLY A 18 35.78 -5.15 -15.35
C GLY A 18 34.36 -4.58 -15.22
N GLN A 19 33.88 -3.97 -16.30
CA GLN A 19 32.50 -3.48 -16.38
C GLN A 19 31.59 -4.70 -16.30
N ALA A 20 30.84 -4.84 -15.20
CA ALA A 20 29.86 -5.91 -15.06
C ALA A 20 28.92 -5.86 -16.28
N ALA A 21 28.77 -6.99 -16.96
CA ALA A 21 28.02 -7.04 -18.21
C ALA A 21 26.53 -6.83 -17.93
N ASP A 22 25.93 -5.84 -18.59
CA ASP A 22 24.50 -5.58 -18.49
C ASP A 22 23.70 -6.77 -19.02
N LEU A 23 22.70 -7.20 -18.26
CA LEU A 23 21.87 -8.35 -18.60
C LEU A 23 20.74 -7.92 -19.53
N THR A 24 20.68 -8.52 -20.72
CA THR A 24 19.73 -8.11 -21.76
C THR A 24 18.40 -8.85 -21.62
N LEU A 25 17.29 -8.11 -21.53
CA LEU A 25 15.93 -8.66 -21.54
C LEU A 25 15.29 -8.62 -22.93
N VAL A 26 15.52 -7.54 -23.67
CA VAL A 26 15.05 -7.34 -25.04
C VAL A 26 16.19 -6.68 -25.82
N LYS A 27 16.42 -7.09 -27.07
CA LYS A 27 17.43 -6.49 -27.95
C LYS A 27 16.82 -6.21 -29.31
N ALA A 28 16.80 -4.94 -29.71
CA ALA A 28 16.22 -4.48 -30.97
C ALA A 28 14.81 -5.04 -31.23
N GLY A 29 13.92 -4.94 -30.23
CA GLY A 29 12.54 -5.44 -30.32
C GLY A 29 12.40 -6.97 -30.29
N VAL A 30 13.49 -7.72 -30.05
CA VAL A 30 13.45 -9.19 -29.96
C VAL A 30 13.60 -9.62 -28.49
N PRO A 31 12.68 -10.44 -27.94
CA PRO A 31 12.77 -10.90 -26.56
C PRO A 31 14.00 -11.80 -26.37
N ARG A 32 14.82 -11.46 -25.38
CA ARG A 32 16.03 -12.20 -24.97
C ARG A 32 15.90 -12.81 -23.60
N ALA A 33 14.73 -12.75 -22.98
CA ALA A 33 14.45 -13.34 -21.68
C ALA A 33 13.33 -14.38 -21.75
N ILE A 34 13.23 -15.20 -20.71
CA ILE A 34 12.06 -16.03 -20.40
C ILE A 34 11.73 -15.86 -18.93
N ILE A 35 10.47 -15.64 -18.61
CA ILE A 35 9.95 -15.53 -17.24
C ILE A 35 9.50 -16.91 -16.77
N ALA A 36 9.90 -17.30 -15.56
CA ALA A 36 9.39 -18.47 -14.86
C ALA A 36 8.55 -18.07 -13.66
N ILE A 37 7.38 -18.71 -13.55
CA ILE A 37 6.45 -18.64 -12.43
C ILE A 37 6.09 -20.05 -11.96
N ALA A 38 5.67 -20.21 -10.71
CA ALA A 38 5.31 -21.52 -10.16
C ALA A 38 4.10 -22.10 -10.92
N GLU A 39 3.91 -23.42 -10.84
CA GLU A 39 2.69 -24.09 -11.35
C GLU A 39 1.42 -23.70 -10.56
N ASP A 40 1.59 -23.24 -9.31
CA ASP A 40 0.56 -22.85 -8.35
C ASP A 40 0.76 -21.41 -7.83
N PRO A 41 0.85 -20.39 -8.69
CA PRO A 41 1.15 -19.04 -8.23
C PRO A 41 0.05 -18.47 -7.35
N ASP A 42 0.42 -17.62 -6.38
CA ASP A 42 -0.58 -16.76 -5.74
C ASP A 42 -0.96 -15.58 -6.64
N GLU A 43 -2.04 -14.88 -6.27
CA GLU A 43 -2.56 -13.76 -7.06
C GLU A 43 -1.53 -12.64 -7.30
N HIS A 44 -0.61 -12.43 -6.35
CA HIS A 44 0.40 -11.37 -6.46
C HIS A 44 1.53 -11.78 -7.40
N GLU A 45 1.90 -13.06 -7.42
CA GLU A 45 2.86 -13.62 -8.36
C GLU A 45 2.35 -13.58 -9.80
N GLN A 46 1.08 -13.94 -10.01
CA GLN A 46 0.43 -13.86 -11.32
C GLN A 46 0.40 -12.41 -11.82
N LEU A 47 -0.07 -11.48 -10.98
CA LEU A 47 -0.08 -10.05 -11.31
C LEU A 47 1.33 -9.51 -11.61
N ALA A 48 2.36 -9.98 -10.91
CA ALA A 48 3.73 -9.54 -11.12
C ALA A 48 4.25 -9.94 -12.52
N VAL A 49 3.96 -11.17 -12.97
CA VAL A 49 4.32 -11.62 -14.33
C VAL A 49 3.58 -10.82 -15.39
N GLU A 50 2.26 -10.64 -15.23
CA GLU A 50 1.44 -9.88 -16.17
C GLU A 50 1.91 -8.43 -16.28
N GLU A 51 2.16 -7.77 -15.14
CA GLU A 51 2.64 -6.38 -15.12
C GLU A 51 4.00 -6.25 -15.83
N LEU A 52 4.92 -7.19 -15.59
CA LEU A 52 6.23 -7.18 -16.25
C LEU A 52 6.09 -7.40 -17.77
N GLN A 53 5.33 -8.41 -18.20
CA GLN A 53 5.13 -8.70 -19.62
C GLN A 53 4.51 -7.50 -20.36
N ILE A 54 3.43 -6.94 -19.81
CA ILE A 54 2.72 -5.79 -20.40
C ILE A 54 3.69 -4.61 -20.57
N HIS A 55 4.51 -4.30 -19.57
CA HIS A 55 5.37 -3.14 -19.63
C HIS A 55 6.61 -3.37 -20.49
N LEU A 56 7.20 -4.57 -20.51
CA LEU A 56 8.27 -4.90 -21.46
C LEU A 56 7.77 -4.78 -22.90
N GLU A 57 6.56 -5.25 -23.18
CA GLU A 57 5.94 -5.14 -24.51
C GLU A 57 5.60 -3.68 -24.86
N LYS A 58 5.00 -2.91 -23.95
CA LYS A 58 4.73 -1.48 -24.18
C LYS A 58 6.01 -0.66 -24.40
N MET A 59 7.09 -0.98 -23.71
CA MET A 59 8.38 -0.29 -23.87
C MET A 59 9.05 -0.65 -25.21
N SER A 60 9.05 -1.93 -25.60
CA SER A 60 9.91 -2.43 -26.68
C SER A 60 9.21 -2.97 -27.92
N GLY A 61 7.90 -3.18 -27.87
CA GLY A 61 7.12 -3.93 -28.85
C GLY A 61 7.32 -5.46 -28.78
N ALA A 62 8.17 -5.95 -27.88
CA ALA A 62 8.50 -7.36 -27.77
C ALA A 62 7.73 -8.04 -26.62
N LYS A 63 6.98 -9.10 -26.93
CA LYS A 63 6.38 -9.95 -25.90
C LYS A 63 7.42 -10.93 -25.36
N VAL A 64 7.70 -10.87 -24.06
CA VAL A 64 8.57 -11.82 -23.37
C VAL A 64 7.73 -13.00 -22.87
N ASP A 65 8.13 -14.22 -23.19
CA ASP A 65 7.40 -15.43 -22.82
C ASP A 65 7.47 -15.70 -21.31
N ALA A 66 6.39 -16.26 -20.77
CA ALA A 66 6.32 -16.79 -19.41
C ALA A 66 5.99 -18.29 -19.44
N VAL A 67 6.66 -19.07 -18.61
CA VAL A 67 6.45 -20.51 -18.47
C VAL A 67 6.22 -20.87 -17.00
N THR A 68 5.42 -21.92 -16.78
CA THR A 68 5.22 -22.47 -15.44
C THR A 68 6.26 -23.55 -15.16
N ILE A 69 6.81 -23.56 -13.95
CA ILE A 69 7.75 -24.58 -13.49
C ILE A 69 7.43 -25.01 -12.06
N LYS A 70 7.87 -26.21 -11.68
CA LYS A 70 7.85 -26.66 -10.28
C LYS A 70 8.80 -25.79 -9.44
N VAL A 71 8.49 -25.58 -8.16
CA VAL A 71 9.34 -24.80 -7.23
C VAL A 71 10.79 -25.34 -7.20
N GLY A 72 10.98 -26.66 -7.21
CA GLY A 72 12.30 -27.29 -7.29
C GLY A 72 13.00 -27.22 -8.66
N GLY A 73 12.30 -26.77 -9.70
CA GLY A 73 12.78 -26.75 -11.09
C GLY A 73 13.65 -25.54 -11.46
N ALA A 74 13.87 -24.59 -10.55
CA ALA A 74 14.58 -23.34 -10.81
C ALA A 74 15.97 -23.55 -11.45
N LYS A 75 16.73 -24.55 -10.98
CA LYS A 75 18.08 -24.84 -11.50
C LYS A 75 18.04 -25.32 -12.96
N SER A 76 17.13 -26.23 -13.29
CA SER A 76 16.97 -26.76 -14.66
C SER A 76 16.56 -25.63 -15.60
N PHE A 77 15.55 -24.86 -15.19
CA PHE A 77 15.07 -23.71 -15.96
C PHE A 77 16.18 -22.69 -16.25
N ILE A 78 17.00 -22.34 -15.26
CA ILE A 78 18.14 -21.43 -15.45
C ILE A 78 19.14 -22.01 -16.46
N ALA A 79 19.48 -23.29 -16.35
CA ALA A 79 20.43 -23.96 -17.24
C ALA A 79 19.92 -24.01 -18.68
N GLU A 80 18.67 -24.44 -18.88
CA GLU A 80 18.02 -24.53 -20.20
C GLU A 80 17.87 -23.16 -20.86
N THR A 81 17.43 -22.16 -20.10
CA THR A 81 17.26 -20.78 -20.61
C THR A 81 18.60 -20.18 -21.04
N LYS A 82 19.66 -20.39 -20.26
CA LYS A 82 21.02 -19.95 -20.61
C LYS A 82 21.58 -20.71 -21.80
N ALA A 83 21.33 -22.03 -21.91
CA ALA A 83 21.73 -22.83 -23.07
C ALA A 83 21.06 -22.31 -24.36
N ALA A 84 19.80 -21.84 -24.25
CA ALA A 84 19.09 -21.15 -25.33
C ALA A 84 19.56 -19.70 -25.57
N LYS A 85 20.64 -19.24 -24.90
CA LYS A 85 21.20 -17.88 -24.96
C LYS A 85 20.16 -16.80 -24.62
N LYS A 86 19.28 -17.11 -23.67
CA LYS A 86 18.29 -16.19 -23.10
C LYS A 86 18.57 -15.93 -21.62
N THR A 87 18.02 -14.83 -21.11
CA THR A 87 18.09 -14.41 -19.72
C THR A 87 16.94 -15.03 -18.91
N PRO A 88 17.22 -15.86 -17.89
CA PRO A 88 16.19 -16.34 -16.99
C PRO A 88 15.72 -15.24 -16.03
N ILE A 89 14.40 -15.07 -15.93
CA ILE A 89 13.73 -14.23 -14.93
C ILE A 89 12.86 -15.14 -14.07
N LEU A 90 13.10 -15.19 -12.76
CA LEU A 90 12.32 -16.03 -11.84
C LEU A 90 11.53 -15.12 -10.90
N ILE A 91 10.21 -15.32 -10.84
CA ILE A 91 9.31 -14.48 -10.03
C ILE A 91 8.60 -15.35 -8.99
N GLY A 92 8.54 -14.85 -7.76
CA GLY A 92 7.75 -15.43 -6.68
C GLY A 92 8.39 -16.61 -5.96
N ARG A 93 7.53 -17.55 -5.54
CA ARG A 93 7.81 -18.64 -4.61
C ARG A 93 8.91 -19.60 -5.06
N ILE A 94 9.18 -19.68 -6.36
CA ILE A 94 10.29 -20.46 -6.93
C ILE A 94 11.65 -20.08 -6.33
N THR A 95 11.80 -18.84 -5.84
CA THR A 95 13.05 -18.38 -5.21
C THR A 95 12.85 -17.83 -3.79
N ARG A 96 11.69 -18.06 -3.17
CA ARG A 96 11.30 -17.44 -1.89
C ARG A 96 12.12 -17.97 -0.71
N GLU A 97 12.72 -19.15 -0.80
CA GLU A 97 13.67 -19.66 0.22
C GLU A 97 14.92 -18.77 0.36
N ARG A 98 15.21 -17.94 -0.66
CA ARG A 98 16.29 -16.95 -0.62
C ARG A 98 15.89 -15.67 0.11
N LEU A 99 14.59 -15.36 0.21
CA LEU A 99 14.07 -14.13 0.82
C LEU A 99 14.52 -13.98 2.27
N ALA A 100 14.24 -14.98 3.10
CA ALA A 100 14.53 -14.94 4.54
C ALA A 100 16.03 -14.70 4.83
N LYS A 101 16.92 -15.18 3.95
CA LYS A 101 18.38 -15.02 4.09
C LYS A 101 18.85 -13.59 3.81
N GLN A 102 18.02 -12.72 3.23
CA GLN A 102 18.39 -11.35 2.88
C GLN A 102 18.06 -10.31 3.96
N PHE A 103 17.28 -10.71 4.99
CA PHE A 103 16.84 -9.85 6.07
C PHE A 103 17.35 -10.36 7.43
N LYS A 104 17.78 -9.43 8.29
CA LYS A 104 18.21 -9.75 9.67
C LYS A 104 17.04 -10.16 10.58
N LYS A 105 15.84 -9.65 10.27
CA LYS A 105 14.58 -9.96 10.94
C LYS A 105 13.66 -10.66 9.93
N PRO A 106 12.69 -11.47 10.37
CA PRO A 106 11.69 -12.02 9.47
C PRO A 106 11.07 -10.92 8.59
N PRO A 107 10.99 -11.12 7.26
CA PRO A 107 10.40 -10.13 6.36
C PRO A 107 8.92 -9.95 6.69
N THR A 108 8.44 -8.71 6.57
CA THR A 108 7.02 -8.36 6.73
C THR A 108 6.28 -8.48 5.40
N ARG A 109 4.95 -8.52 5.47
CA ARG A 109 4.06 -8.47 4.30
C ARG A 109 4.47 -7.31 3.36
N GLY A 110 4.59 -7.60 2.07
CA GLY A 110 5.04 -6.64 1.06
C GLY A 110 6.57 -6.48 0.95
N ALA A 111 7.37 -7.14 1.78
CA ALA A 111 8.82 -7.12 1.61
C ALA A 111 9.25 -7.92 0.36
N PHE A 112 10.31 -7.45 -0.31
CA PHE A 112 10.82 -8.07 -1.53
C PHE A 112 12.34 -7.93 -1.68
N VAL A 113 12.89 -8.76 -2.55
CA VAL A 113 14.26 -8.67 -3.06
C VAL A 113 14.22 -8.82 -4.59
N LEU A 114 14.75 -7.81 -5.28
CA LEU A 114 15.11 -7.82 -6.69
C LEU A 114 16.62 -8.05 -6.77
N GLN A 115 17.03 -9.21 -7.29
CA GLN A 115 18.44 -9.58 -7.44
C GLN A 115 18.74 -9.89 -8.89
N VAL A 116 19.71 -9.17 -9.46
CA VAL A 116 20.31 -9.46 -10.77
C VAL A 116 21.76 -9.85 -10.50
N ALA A 117 22.04 -11.14 -10.65
CA ALA A 117 23.36 -11.70 -10.40
C ALA A 117 23.49 -13.00 -11.20
N ASP A 118 24.73 -13.39 -11.52
CA ASP A 118 25.03 -14.64 -12.24
C ASP A 118 24.33 -14.75 -13.61
N GLY A 119 23.97 -13.62 -14.22
CA GLY A 119 23.20 -13.58 -15.45
C GLY A 119 21.74 -14.06 -15.30
N THR A 120 21.16 -13.92 -14.12
CA THR A 120 19.77 -14.29 -13.81
C THR A 120 19.08 -13.15 -13.06
N VAL A 121 17.81 -12.88 -13.38
CA VAL A 121 16.96 -11.97 -12.61
C VAL A 121 16.09 -12.79 -11.66
N ARG A 122 16.07 -12.44 -10.37
CA ARG A 122 15.26 -13.08 -9.34
C ARG A 122 14.48 -12.02 -8.59
N ILE A 123 13.16 -12.16 -8.57
CA ILE A 123 12.25 -11.29 -7.85
C ILE A 123 11.42 -12.16 -6.93
N HIS A 124 11.67 -12.08 -5.62
CA HIS A 124 10.88 -12.80 -4.64
C HIS A 124 10.43 -11.85 -3.54
N GLY A 125 9.17 -11.98 -3.14
CA GLY A 125 8.63 -11.25 -2.01
C GLY A 125 7.64 -12.07 -1.20
N LEU A 126 7.19 -11.48 -0.11
CA LEU A 126 6.15 -12.01 0.75
C LEU A 126 4.82 -11.34 0.39
N GLU A 127 3.81 -12.15 0.03
CA GLU A 127 2.49 -11.68 -0.43
C GLU A 127 2.64 -10.68 -1.59
N GLU A 128 2.15 -9.44 -1.46
CA GLU A 128 2.27 -8.44 -2.54
C GLU A 128 3.71 -8.01 -2.86
N GLY A 129 4.70 -8.46 -2.09
CA GLY A 129 6.11 -8.12 -2.31
C GLY A 129 6.64 -8.56 -3.69
N SER A 130 6.20 -9.71 -4.22
CA SER A 130 6.63 -10.14 -5.57
C SER A 130 6.20 -9.14 -6.64
N TYR A 131 4.97 -8.59 -6.52
CA TYR A 131 4.48 -7.52 -7.37
C TYR A 131 5.29 -6.23 -7.17
N TYR A 132 5.55 -5.83 -5.93
CA TYR A 132 6.36 -4.63 -5.65
C TYR A 132 7.79 -4.71 -6.17
N GLY A 133 8.40 -5.91 -6.18
CA GLY A 133 9.72 -6.11 -6.77
C GLY A 133 9.72 -5.98 -8.30
N VAL A 134 8.62 -6.33 -8.97
CA VAL A 134 8.43 -6.03 -10.40
C VAL A 134 8.24 -4.54 -10.62
N ILE A 135 7.40 -3.88 -9.81
CA ILE A 135 7.23 -2.43 -9.87
C ILE A 135 8.57 -1.70 -9.69
N GLU A 136 9.40 -2.14 -8.74
CA GLU A 136 10.77 -1.64 -8.56
C GLU A 136 11.60 -1.77 -9.83
N LEU A 137 11.60 -2.96 -10.45
CA LEU A 137 12.34 -3.15 -11.70
C LEU A 137 11.83 -2.22 -12.81
N LEU A 138 10.51 -2.09 -12.97
CA LEU A 138 9.92 -1.22 -13.99
C LEU A 138 10.24 0.26 -13.73
N GLU A 139 10.25 0.71 -12.46
CA GLU A 139 10.67 2.06 -12.10
C GLU A 139 12.16 2.30 -12.43
N GLN A 140 13.03 1.32 -12.21
CA GLN A 140 14.43 1.41 -12.61
C GLN A 140 14.61 1.48 -14.14
N LEU A 141 13.71 0.86 -14.90
CA LEU A 141 13.65 0.95 -16.36
C LEU A 141 13.01 2.27 -16.86
N GLY A 142 12.53 3.12 -15.95
CA GLY A 142 12.01 4.45 -16.26
C GLY A 142 10.48 4.58 -16.23
N CYS A 143 9.74 3.52 -15.90
CA CYS A 143 8.29 3.61 -15.75
C CYS A 143 7.91 4.48 -14.53
N ARG A 144 6.85 5.27 -14.62
CA ARG A 144 6.29 6.03 -13.49
C ARG A 144 4.76 6.01 -13.53
N TRP A 145 4.13 6.09 -12.36
CA TRP A 145 2.67 6.15 -12.20
C TRP A 145 2.29 7.26 -11.21
N PHE A 146 2.27 8.51 -11.66
CA PHE A 146 2.04 9.69 -10.81
C PHE A 146 0.58 9.85 -10.38
N MET A 147 -0.37 9.46 -11.23
CA MET A 147 -1.81 9.52 -10.94
C MET A 147 -2.53 8.37 -11.67
N PRO A 148 -3.79 8.08 -11.32
CA PRO A 148 -4.57 7.04 -11.99
C PRO A 148 -4.81 7.32 -13.47
N GLY A 149 -4.83 6.25 -14.27
CA GLY A 149 -5.10 6.31 -15.70
C GLY A 149 -3.86 6.67 -16.54
N ASP A 150 -4.04 6.65 -17.86
CA ASP A 150 -2.92 6.78 -18.81
C ASP A 150 -2.22 8.13 -18.72
N LEU A 151 -2.94 9.21 -18.37
CA LEU A 151 -2.35 10.54 -18.18
C LEU A 151 -1.28 10.58 -17.06
N GLY A 152 -1.39 9.69 -16.07
CA GLY A 152 -0.42 9.60 -14.99
C GLY A 152 0.69 8.59 -15.23
N ALA A 153 0.64 7.84 -16.33
CA ALA A 153 1.60 6.79 -16.64
C ALA A 153 2.69 7.32 -17.59
N VAL A 154 3.94 7.17 -17.19
CA VAL A 154 5.10 7.36 -18.06
C VAL A 154 5.68 5.99 -18.34
N ILE A 155 5.69 5.58 -19.62
CA ILE A 155 6.30 4.33 -20.07
C ILE A 155 7.29 4.69 -21.19
N PRO A 156 8.61 4.54 -20.97
CA PRO A 156 9.60 4.92 -21.97
C PRO A 156 9.56 3.97 -23.18
N LYS A 157 9.90 4.47 -24.36
CA LYS A 157 10.12 3.61 -25.55
C LYS A 157 11.57 3.17 -25.59
N LEU A 158 11.82 1.86 -25.52
CA LEU A 158 13.14 1.24 -25.45
C LEU A 158 13.19 0.02 -26.37
N GLU A 159 13.87 0.12 -27.52
CA GLU A 159 14.07 -1.03 -28.41
C GLU A 159 15.00 -2.11 -27.81
N THR A 160 15.90 -1.69 -26.92
CA THR A 160 16.80 -2.59 -26.18
C THR A 160 16.66 -2.31 -24.70
N ILE A 161 16.32 -3.34 -23.93
CA ILE A 161 16.12 -3.29 -22.48
C ILE A 161 17.23 -4.11 -21.83
N THR A 162 18.04 -3.45 -21.02
CA THR A 162 19.14 -4.06 -20.26
C THR A 162 19.04 -3.71 -18.78
N ILE A 163 19.54 -4.58 -17.92
CA ILE A 163 19.52 -4.42 -16.47
C ILE A 163 20.92 -4.69 -15.92
N LYS A 164 21.41 -3.80 -15.06
CA LYS A 164 22.69 -3.95 -14.38
C LYS A 164 22.61 -5.00 -13.28
N GLU A 165 23.74 -5.66 -13.00
CA GLU A 165 23.86 -6.47 -11.78
C GLU A 165 23.58 -5.62 -10.54
N GLN A 166 22.74 -6.14 -9.65
CA GLN A 166 22.29 -5.42 -8.46
C GLN A 166 21.65 -6.35 -7.44
N THR A 167 21.47 -5.83 -6.23
CA THR A 167 20.53 -6.39 -5.26
C THR A 167 19.80 -5.24 -4.58
N THR A 168 18.51 -5.10 -4.87
CA THR A 168 17.62 -4.12 -4.25
C THR A 168 16.66 -4.86 -3.33
N LYS A 169 16.59 -4.44 -2.07
CA LYS A 169 15.71 -5.04 -1.07
C LYS A 169 14.94 -3.94 -0.35
N GLN A 170 13.64 -4.16 -0.17
CA GLN A 170 12.78 -3.22 0.55
C GLN A 170 11.80 -3.99 1.43
N SER A 171 11.41 -3.33 2.52
CA SER A 171 10.37 -3.79 3.43
C SER A 171 9.56 -2.56 3.84
N PRO A 172 8.22 -2.63 3.82
CA PRO A 172 7.40 -1.49 4.20
C PRO A 172 7.59 -1.10 5.67
N SER A 173 7.67 0.21 5.94
CA SER A 173 7.74 0.74 7.31
C SER A 173 6.39 0.70 8.03
N PHE A 174 5.28 0.74 7.29
CA PHE A 174 3.91 0.70 7.82
C PHE A 174 3.22 -0.56 7.33
N ALA A 175 2.49 -1.25 8.21
CA ALA A 175 1.75 -2.46 7.86
C ALA A 175 0.63 -2.19 6.84
N SER A 176 0.04 -0.99 6.89
CA SER A 176 -1.04 -0.55 6.00
C SER A 176 -0.64 0.73 5.28
N ARG A 177 -0.90 0.74 3.97
CA ARG A 177 -0.59 1.86 3.06
C ARG A 177 -1.74 1.95 2.08
N HIS A 178 -2.66 2.88 2.29
CA HIS A 178 -3.82 3.06 1.41
C HIS A 178 -4.17 4.53 1.26
N PHE A 179 -4.63 4.89 0.09
CA PHE A 179 -5.34 6.14 -0.15
C PHE A 179 -6.85 5.88 -0.14
N GLN A 180 -7.62 6.79 0.46
CA GLN A 180 -9.09 6.72 0.46
C GLN A 180 -9.65 6.82 -0.97
N MET A 181 -8.97 7.61 -1.81
CA MET A 181 -9.07 7.69 -3.26
C MET A 181 -7.62 7.84 -3.76
N PRO A 182 -7.15 7.13 -4.81
CA PRO A 182 -7.90 6.70 -5.99
C PRO A 182 -8.02 5.16 -6.15
N ASN A 183 -8.24 4.64 -7.38
CA ASN A 183 -8.53 3.22 -7.65
C ASN A 183 -7.42 2.25 -7.16
N ARG A 184 -7.80 0.98 -6.94
CA ARG A 184 -6.90 -0.05 -6.39
C ARG A 184 -5.74 -0.42 -7.31
N GLU A 185 -5.92 -0.36 -8.62
CA GLU A 185 -4.87 -0.74 -9.59
C GLU A 185 -3.68 0.22 -9.52
N TRP A 186 -3.96 1.53 -9.55
CA TRP A 186 -2.93 2.54 -9.37
C TRP A 186 -2.26 2.41 -8.00
N GLN A 187 -3.05 2.17 -6.95
CA GLN A 187 -2.52 2.00 -5.59
C GLN A 187 -1.52 0.84 -5.50
N LYS A 188 -1.77 -0.30 -6.17
CA LYS A 188 -0.79 -1.42 -6.22
C LYS A 188 0.55 -0.96 -6.80
N ARG A 189 0.53 -0.17 -7.89
CA ARG A 189 1.73 0.40 -8.53
C ARG A 189 2.44 1.44 -7.67
N ALA A 190 1.71 2.16 -6.81
CA ALA A 190 2.28 3.01 -5.77
C ALA A 190 2.79 2.23 -4.54
N ARG A 191 2.84 0.89 -4.61
CA ARG A 191 3.19 -0.03 -3.51
C ARG A 191 2.32 0.13 -2.25
N CYS A 192 1.06 0.54 -2.43
CA CYS A 192 0.03 0.48 -1.41
C CYS A 192 -0.42 -0.97 -1.17
N GLY A 193 -0.78 -1.31 0.06
CA GLY A 193 -1.09 -2.69 0.49
C GLY A 193 -1.29 -2.83 1.99
N GLY A 194 -1.42 -4.08 2.43
CA GLY A 194 -1.80 -4.42 3.81
C GLY A 194 -3.27 -4.19 4.14
N ASP A 195 -3.61 -4.24 5.42
CA ASP A 195 -4.98 -4.09 5.90
C ASP A 195 -5.55 -2.71 5.57
N VAL A 196 -6.81 -2.64 5.17
CA VAL A 196 -7.44 -1.37 4.79
C VAL A 196 -8.04 -0.69 6.02
N PHE A 197 -7.47 0.45 6.41
CA PHE A 197 -8.11 1.37 7.35
C PHE A 197 -8.99 2.35 6.59
N ARG A 198 -10.30 2.10 6.55
CA ARG A 198 -11.23 3.03 5.92
C ARG A 198 -11.44 4.21 6.87
N GLY A 199 -11.12 5.43 6.42
CA GLY A 199 -11.73 6.62 6.97
C GLY A 199 -13.25 6.54 6.81
N GLY A 200 -14.02 7.00 7.80
CA GLY A 200 -15.46 6.92 7.75
C GLY A 200 -16.14 8.03 8.54
N HIS A 201 -17.24 8.51 7.97
CA HIS A 201 -18.18 9.40 8.60
C HIS A 201 -19.42 8.61 9.03
N GLY A 202 -20.18 9.19 9.95
CA GLY A 202 -21.45 8.65 10.41
C GLY A 202 -21.31 7.78 11.65
N LEU A 203 -21.82 8.30 12.76
CA LEU A 203 -22.08 7.52 13.96
C LEU A 203 -23.37 6.70 13.78
N LYS A 204 -23.46 5.56 14.47
CA LYS A 204 -24.71 4.80 14.52
C LYS A 204 -25.62 5.43 15.56
N ALA A 205 -26.81 5.83 15.13
CA ALA A 205 -27.85 6.37 15.99
C ALA A 205 -29.23 5.85 15.55
N PRO A 206 -30.24 5.87 16.45
CA PRO A 206 -31.61 5.54 16.08
C PRO A 206 -32.09 6.41 14.91
N PRO A 207 -32.72 5.82 13.88
CA PRO A 207 -33.16 6.57 12.72
C PRO A 207 -34.26 7.57 13.10
N TYR A 208 -34.36 8.67 12.37
CA TYR A 208 -35.45 9.63 12.50
C TYR A 208 -35.98 10.05 11.13
N ARG A 209 -37.21 10.56 11.11
CA ARG A 209 -37.76 11.37 10.02
C ARG A 209 -37.99 12.77 10.54
N ARG A 210 -37.75 13.78 9.70
CA ARG A 210 -38.07 15.16 10.03
C ARG A 210 -39.41 15.53 9.42
N ASN A 211 -40.38 15.89 10.25
CA ASN A 211 -41.65 16.43 9.81
C ASN A 211 -41.40 17.77 9.08
N LYS A 212 -41.80 17.87 7.81
CA LYS A 212 -41.53 19.06 7.00
C LYS A 212 -42.32 20.29 7.45
N ALA A 213 -43.49 20.09 8.07
CA ALA A 213 -44.37 21.17 8.51
C ALA A 213 -43.95 21.70 9.89
N THR A 214 -43.65 20.81 10.82
CA THR A 214 -43.34 21.20 12.22
C THR A 214 -41.83 21.24 12.51
N GLY A 215 -41.01 20.62 11.67
CA GLY A 215 -39.58 20.44 11.90
C GLY A 215 -39.26 19.38 12.97
N ALA A 216 -40.27 18.73 13.56
CA ALA A 216 -40.12 17.74 14.62
C ALA A 216 -39.48 16.43 14.12
N TYR A 217 -38.85 15.70 15.04
CA TYR A 217 -38.30 14.38 14.79
C TYR A 217 -39.35 13.32 15.08
N GLU A 218 -39.44 12.31 14.22
CA GLU A 218 -40.34 11.18 14.37
C GLU A 218 -39.52 9.88 14.27
N PRO A 219 -39.51 9.04 15.31
CA PRO A 219 -40.21 9.21 16.58
C PRO A 219 -39.54 10.28 17.48
N ALA A 220 -40.33 10.96 18.32
CA ALA A 220 -39.90 12.16 19.04
C ALA A 220 -38.76 11.88 20.04
N GLU A 221 -38.79 10.71 20.67
CA GLU A 221 -37.76 10.23 21.57
C GLU A 221 -36.39 10.10 20.90
N ASN A 222 -36.32 9.89 19.58
CA ASN A 222 -35.04 9.78 18.90
C ASN A 222 -34.33 11.14 18.74
N ALA A 223 -35.01 12.26 18.99
CA ALA A 223 -34.38 13.59 18.91
C ALA A 223 -33.21 13.77 19.89
N GLU A 224 -33.25 13.10 21.05
CA GLU A 224 -32.22 13.27 22.10
C GLU A 224 -30.83 12.74 21.72
N TYR A 225 -30.77 11.84 20.73
CA TYR A 225 -29.52 11.25 20.22
C TYR A 225 -28.76 12.23 19.32
N TYR A 226 -29.43 13.29 18.86
CA TYR A 226 -28.93 14.25 17.90
C TYR A 226 -28.50 15.56 18.56
N GLY A 227 -27.65 16.32 17.86
CA GLY A 227 -27.01 17.53 18.39
C GLY A 227 -28.05 18.59 18.76
N LEU A 228 -27.79 19.34 19.83
CA LEU A 228 -28.51 20.57 20.16
C LEU A 228 -27.74 21.74 19.55
N VAL A 229 -28.36 22.61 18.77
CA VAL A 229 -27.74 23.85 18.24
C VAL A 229 -28.78 24.96 18.33
N ASP A 230 -28.40 26.11 18.90
CA ASP A 230 -29.31 27.25 19.12
C ASP A 230 -30.61 26.84 19.83
N GLY A 231 -30.49 25.98 20.85
CA GLY A 231 -31.62 25.46 21.62
C GLY A 231 -32.52 24.46 20.87
N LYS A 232 -32.19 24.05 19.64
CA LYS A 232 -32.98 23.12 18.82
C LYS A 232 -32.21 21.85 18.48
N ARG A 233 -32.89 20.70 18.50
CA ARG A 233 -32.27 19.43 18.06
C ARG A 233 -32.11 19.43 16.55
N ILE A 234 -30.89 19.15 16.07
CA ILE A 234 -30.54 19.04 14.67
C ILE A 234 -29.99 17.63 14.38
N GLY A 235 -30.59 16.94 13.42
CA GLY A 235 -30.23 15.56 13.10
C GLY A 235 -29.01 15.41 12.21
N ARG A 236 -28.23 16.50 12.03
CA ARG A 236 -26.99 16.48 11.26
C ARG A 236 -25.83 15.90 12.05
N GLN A 237 -25.66 16.33 13.31
CA GLN A 237 -24.63 15.79 14.22
C GLN A 237 -25.30 15.11 15.40
N HIS A 238 -24.49 14.47 16.23
CA HIS A 238 -24.97 13.68 17.36
C HIS A 238 -24.64 14.34 18.70
N CYS A 239 -25.46 14.06 19.72
CA CYS A 239 -25.16 14.42 21.09
C CYS A 239 -24.26 13.34 21.70
N VAL A 240 -22.95 13.42 21.46
CA VAL A 240 -21.99 12.37 21.85
C VAL A 240 -21.91 12.15 23.36
N SER A 241 -22.23 13.16 24.17
CA SER A 241 -22.33 13.01 25.63
C SER A 241 -23.61 12.33 26.12
N ASN A 242 -24.52 11.90 25.23
CA ASN A 242 -25.76 11.22 25.63
C ASN A 242 -25.47 9.73 25.91
N PRO A 243 -25.66 9.24 27.16
CA PRO A 243 -25.42 7.84 27.51
C PRO A 243 -26.20 6.85 26.63
N LYS A 244 -27.42 7.19 26.21
CA LYS A 244 -28.22 6.32 25.34
C LYS A 244 -27.61 6.15 23.95
N LEU A 245 -26.99 7.21 23.41
CA LEU A 245 -26.29 7.15 22.13
C LEU A 245 -25.04 6.26 22.22
N ILE A 246 -24.30 6.36 23.33
CA ILE A 246 -23.14 5.50 23.60
C ILE A 246 -23.59 4.04 23.59
N SER A 247 -24.59 3.69 24.41
CA SER A 247 -25.12 2.32 24.48
C SER A 247 -25.62 1.82 23.11
N TYR A 248 -26.34 2.66 22.36
CA TYR A 248 -26.80 2.30 21.03
C TYR A 248 -25.63 2.02 20.07
N THR A 249 -24.60 2.87 20.10
CA THR A 249 -23.42 2.74 19.25
C THR A 249 -22.65 1.46 19.59
N VAL A 250 -22.45 1.17 20.88
CA VAL A 250 -21.84 -0.07 21.36
C VAL A 250 -22.59 -1.29 20.82
N SER A 251 -23.91 -1.35 20.98
CA SER A 251 -24.72 -2.46 20.46
C SER A 251 -24.62 -2.58 18.94
N ALA A 252 -24.59 -1.46 18.21
CA ALA A 252 -24.43 -1.46 16.77
C ALA A 252 -23.05 -1.99 16.34
N VAL A 253 -21.97 -1.62 17.05
CA VAL A 253 -20.62 -2.13 16.82
C VAL A 253 -20.53 -3.63 17.07
N LYS A 254 -21.06 -4.11 18.21
CA LYS A 254 -21.11 -5.56 18.52
C LYS A 254 -21.86 -6.35 17.45
N LYS A 255 -23.01 -5.83 17.00
CA LYS A 255 -23.77 -6.45 15.90
C LYS A 255 -22.99 -6.50 14.59
N MET A 256 -22.27 -5.43 14.25
CA MET A 256 -21.42 -5.41 13.05
C MET A 256 -20.31 -6.46 13.14
N ARG A 257 -19.62 -6.55 14.28
CA ARG A 257 -18.56 -7.55 14.54
C ARG A 257 -19.10 -8.98 14.45
N ALA A 258 -20.22 -9.27 15.11
CA ALA A 258 -20.89 -10.57 15.04
C ALA A 258 -21.33 -10.96 13.62
N ALA A 259 -21.63 -9.98 12.77
CA ALA A 259 -21.94 -10.18 11.35
C ALA A 259 -20.69 -10.33 10.45
N GLY A 260 -19.50 -10.48 11.03
CA GLY A 260 -18.26 -10.69 10.29
C GLY A 260 -17.59 -9.41 9.77
N ARG A 261 -18.00 -8.21 10.24
CA ARG A 261 -17.16 -7.02 10.00
C ARG A 261 -15.84 -7.20 10.73
N GLY A 262 -14.75 -7.02 9.99
CA GLY A 262 -13.37 -7.14 10.47
C GLY A 262 -13.02 -6.22 11.63
N PRO A 263 -11.75 -6.23 12.08
CA PRO A 263 -11.32 -5.51 13.28
C PRO A 263 -11.43 -3.98 13.18
N VAL A 264 -11.57 -3.45 11.96
CA VAL A 264 -11.66 -2.01 11.71
C VAL A 264 -13.09 -1.62 11.35
N ILE A 265 -13.72 -0.81 12.20
CA ILE A 265 -15.04 -0.22 11.97
C ILE A 265 -14.86 1.29 11.87
N ALA A 266 -15.01 1.81 10.66
CA ALA A 266 -14.90 3.23 10.37
C ALA A 266 -16.07 4.00 10.99
N MET A 267 -15.77 5.05 11.75
CA MET A 267 -16.77 5.85 12.46
C MET A 267 -16.21 7.26 12.70
N GLY A 268 -17.07 8.27 12.58
CA GLY A 268 -16.69 9.67 12.74
C GLY A 268 -17.91 10.58 12.78
N PRO A 269 -17.73 11.87 13.13
CA PRO A 269 -18.77 12.87 12.92
C PRO A 269 -19.24 12.87 11.47
N ASN A 270 -20.48 13.33 11.24
CA ASN A 270 -20.92 13.62 9.89
C ASN A 270 -20.13 14.82 9.34
N ASP A 271 -20.04 14.92 8.01
CA ASP A 271 -19.31 16.04 7.40
C ASP A 271 -19.92 17.40 7.75
N GLY A 272 -19.03 18.36 8.02
CA GLY A 272 -19.28 19.77 8.28
C GLY A 272 -19.75 20.13 9.70
N ARG A 273 -20.20 21.38 9.86
CA ARG A 273 -20.50 22.04 11.15
C ARG A 273 -21.79 21.55 11.86
N GLY A 274 -22.13 22.18 12.98
CA GLY A 274 -23.37 21.94 13.74
C GLY A 274 -23.20 20.92 14.85
N PHE A 275 -22.06 20.93 15.53
CA PHE A 275 -21.78 20.05 16.66
C PHE A 275 -22.69 20.39 17.86
N CYS A 276 -22.94 19.40 18.72
CA CYS A 276 -23.86 19.56 19.84
C CYS A 276 -23.39 20.62 20.86
N GLU A 277 -24.25 21.56 21.20
CA GLU A 277 -23.98 22.68 22.09
C GLU A 277 -24.50 22.47 23.51
N CYS A 278 -25.04 21.29 23.82
CA CYS A 278 -25.51 21.01 25.18
C CYS A 278 -24.37 21.12 26.19
N ALA A 279 -24.71 21.47 27.44
CA ALA A 279 -23.73 21.68 28.50
C ALA A 279 -22.79 20.48 28.67
N ASN A 280 -23.30 19.25 28.59
CA ASN A 280 -22.50 18.04 28.74
C ASN A 280 -21.51 17.83 27.58
N CYS A 281 -21.88 18.17 26.35
CA CYS A 281 -20.94 18.10 25.22
C CYS A 281 -19.89 19.20 25.32
N ARG A 282 -20.28 20.44 25.68
CA ARG A 282 -19.34 21.57 25.84
C ARG A 282 -18.36 21.36 26.99
N ALA A 283 -18.78 20.71 28.07
CA ALA A 283 -17.92 20.38 29.20
C ALA A 283 -16.80 19.39 28.85
N LEU A 284 -16.88 18.69 27.71
CA LEU A 284 -15.87 17.75 27.25
C LEU A 284 -14.81 18.38 26.33
N ASP A 285 -14.98 19.62 25.89
CA ASP A 285 -14.01 20.27 25.00
C ASP A 285 -12.85 20.87 25.80
N GLY A 286 -11.62 20.71 25.31
CA GLY A 286 -10.41 21.29 25.91
C GLY A 286 -10.21 22.78 25.67
N GLY A 287 -11.08 23.42 24.87
CA GLY A 287 -10.99 24.85 24.58
C GLY A 287 -9.95 25.22 23.51
N ASP A 288 -9.38 24.23 22.81
CA ASP A 288 -8.45 24.45 21.71
C ASP A 288 -9.14 25.16 20.55
N PHE A 289 -8.56 26.25 20.07
CA PHE A 289 -9.07 27.00 18.93
C PHE A 289 -8.45 26.49 17.63
N ASP A 290 -9.27 26.15 16.63
CA ASP A 290 -8.81 25.78 15.30
C ASP A 290 -8.83 27.00 14.37
N PRO A 291 -7.65 27.55 14.00
CA PRO A 291 -7.57 28.72 13.13
C PRO A 291 -7.99 28.44 11.68
N PHE A 292 -8.00 27.17 11.25
CA PHE A 292 -8.43 26.81 9.89
C PHE A 292 -9.95 26.87 9.75
N SER A 293 -10.69 26.32 10.73
CA SER A 293 -12.15 26.35 10.73
C SER A 293 -12.75 27.60 11.38
N ASN A 294 -11.94 28.40 12.07
CA ASN A 294 -12.28 29.58 12.85
C ASN A 294 -13.33 29.28 13.94
N GLU A 295 -13.19 28.14 14.60
CA GLU A 295 -14.10 27.63 15.64
C GLU A 295 -13.31 26.92 16.74
N LEU A 296 -13.95 26.67 17.89
CA LEU A 296 -13.38 25.79 18.90
C LEU A 296 -13.39 24.33 18.38
N SER A 297 -12.25 23.66 18.57
CA SER A 297 -12.10 22.24 18.30
C SER A 297 -13.04 21.44 19.18
N VAL A 298 -13.72 20.47 18.55
CA VAL A 298 -14.57 19.49 19.24
C VAL A 298 -13.91 18.13 19.30
N THR A 299 -12.59 18.03 19.06
CA THR A 299 -11.90 16.73 19.00
C THR A 299 -12.05 15.95 20.30
N ASP A 300 -11.90 16.61 21.45
CA ASP A 300 -11.85 15.93 22.76
C ASP A 300 -13.12 15.18 23.11
N ARG A 301 -14.30 15.77 22.88
CA ARG A 301 -15.58 15.07 23.10
C ARG A 301 -15.74 13.83 22.23
N TYR A 302 -15.16 13.82 21.03
CA TYR A 302 -15.24 12.66 20.13
C TYR A 302 -14.23 11.59 20.55
N ILE A 303 -13.01 11.98 20.95
CA ILE A 303 -12.05 11.04 21.56
C ILE A 303 -12.65 10.41 22.82
N TRP A 304 -13.25 11.22 23.68
CA TRP A 304 -13.98 10.73 24.86
C TRP A 304 -15.08 9.73 24.47
N PHE A 305 -15.93 10.09 23.50
CA PHE A 305 -17.01 9.22 23.03
C PHE A 305 -16.49 7.88 22.48
N PHE A 306 -15.42 7.90 21.68
CA PHE A 306 -14.83 6.69 21.14
C PHE A 306 -14.22 5.82 22.23
N ASN A 307 -13.63 6.41 23.27
CA ASN A 307 -13.17 5.66 24.45
C ASN A 307 -14.34 4.99 25.19
N GLN A 308 -15.50 5.65 25.30
CA GLN A 308 -16.70 5.02 25.87
C GLN A 308 -17.21 3.85 25.02
N VAL A 309 -17.18 4.01 23.69
CA VAL A 309 -17.58 2.93 22.77
C VAL A 309 -16.60 1.75 22.86
N LEU A 310 -15.29 2.02 22.90
CA LEU A 310 -14.24 1.01 23.05
C LEU A 310 -14.41 0.23 24.37
N ALA A 311 -14.54 0.92 25.49
CA ALA A 311 -14.79 0.28 26.79
C ALA A 311 -16.05 -0.60 26.77
N GLY A 312 -17.08 -0.20 26.02
CA GLY A 312 -18.30 -0.99 25.89
C GLY A 312 -18.17 -2.25 25.02
N VAL A 313 -17.11 -2.39 24.22
CA VAL A 313 -16.91 -3.52 23.29
C VAL A 313 -15.72 -4.41 23.61
N GLU A 314 -14.74 -3.90 24.37
CA GLU A 314 -13.44 -4.55 24.63
C GLU A 314 -13.57 -5.95 25.26
N ASP A 315 -14.51 -6.15 26.19
CA ASP A 315 -14.72 -7.45 26.84
C ASP A 315 -15.11 -8.57 25.86
N GLU A 316 -15.82 -8.23 24.78
CA GLU A 316 -16.24 -9.18 23.74
C GLU A 316 -15.27 -9.21 22.55
N TYR A 317 -14.58 -8.09 22.30
CA TYR A 317 -13.71 -7.87 21.15
C TYR A 317 -12.46 -7.08 21.56
N PRO A 318 -11.46 -7.75 22.18
CA PRO A 318 -10.19 -7.13 22.54
C PRO A 318 -9.34 -6.81 21.29
#